data_AF-A0A7X7H7Q2-F1
#
_entry.id   AF-A0A7X7H7Q2-F1
#
_cell.length_a   1.000
_cell.length_b   1.000
_cell.length_c   1.000
_cell.angle_alpha   90.00
_cell.angle_beta   90.00
_cell.angle_gamma   90.00
#
_symmetry.space_group_name_H-M   'P 1'
#
loop_
_entity.id
_entity.type
_entity.pdbx_description
1 polymer ?
#
loop_
_entity_poly.entity_id
_entity_poly.type
_entity_poly.pdbx_seq_one_letter_code
_entity_poly.pdbx_strand_id
1 'polypeptide(L)'
;TFLSNLYKEQKENIKTLITFSSGSIQFRGYSDENDFVNKYPFLPYQFDLFQQCLKTLSRYNVFQGQHQSVGERSMLGVFQFVLKQMRNDNPYDLVSFDRLYDGIAGTIRSEARNTIILAENNLDEDPIRVLKVLFMIKYYEGFKGTFHNISILLLSNLKTNLTTHNKAIEESLNLLEQQNYIQVNGDEYEFLTDDEKEVEVEIKKVNIDENSISDYINKVVFDGILKDNKVRFADNKQDFEFTRRVDGIMFQKEKELKIEIITTNFSEYEHISHYQGNSMADNTLMYVVLPPEKRLIHEVRLYLQTDRYIRQSSTGTMKDSKSRILYEKGKQNAQRNTQLTNTLNHLIGQSTIYMGGSENRRSASSDGRSRIIESAQDLIQIAYPKLKLLGSTTLDEAQLNLIMSGNSPELFPDDAISPPEQEVINYLERRKDSYDRTTLRDIRDNFSRKPYGWSTMSTWCITAHLFKRDKIEATLSSNSLDDKGMHNVLNNNREWDRTLITPQIQFNPR
;
A
#
# COMPACT_ATOMS: atom_id res chain seq x y z
N THR A 1 -44.09 39.68 4.78
CA THR A 1 -44.61 38.84 3.68
C THR A 1 -44.47 37.36 4.05
N PHE A 2 -45.14 36.43 3.36
CA PHE A 2 -45.03 34.99 3.65
C PHE A 2 -43.55 34.53 3.67
N LEU A 3 -42.76 34.97 2.68
CA LEU A 3 -41.32 34.64 2.57
C LEU A 3 -40.49 35.17 3.74
N SER A 4 -40.79 36.36 4.26
CA SER A 4 -40.16 36.91 5.48
C SER A 4 -40.37 36.00 6.69
N ASN A 5 -41.60 35.50 6.88
CA ASN A 5 -41.92 34.61 7.99
C ASN A 5 -41.27 33.25 7.80
N LEU A 6 -41.29 32.71 6.57
CA LEU A 6 -40.61 31.48 6.21
C LEU A 6 -39.11 31.55 6.50
N TYR A 7 -38.46 32.66 6.17
CA TYR A 7 -37.04 32.87 6.48
C TYR A 7 -36.80 32.86 7.99
N LYS A 8 -37.62 33.56 8.78
CA LYS A 8 -37.46 33.58 10.25
C LYS A 8 -37.62 32.19 10.87
N GLU A 9 -38.54 31.38 10.35
CA GLU A 9 -38.76 30.01 10.82
C GLU A 9 -37.67 29.04 10.37
N GLN A 10 -37.13 29.20 9.16
CA GLN A 10 -36.25 28.21 8.53
C GLN A 10 -34.78 28.63 8.45
N LYS A 11 -34.39 29.83 8.90
CA LYS A 11 -33.03 30.37 8.74
C LYS A 11 -31.92 29.42 9.24
N GLU A 12 -32.09 28.85 10.43
CA GLU A 12 -31.09 27.92 11.00
C GLU A 12 -31.07 26.58 10.26
N ASN A 13 -32.23 26.07 9.83
CA ASN A 13 -32.34 24.86 9.03
C ASN A 13 -31.66 25.05 7.67
N ILE A 14 -31.96 26.14 6.97
CA ILE A 14 -31.38 26.51 5.68
C ILE A 14 -29.85 26.63 5.78
N LYS A 15 -29.34 27.26 6.84
CA LYS A 15 -27.90 27.41 7.06
C LYS A 15 -27.20 26.06 7.23
N THR A 16 -27.83 25.15 7.96
CA THR A 16 -27.31 23.78 8.17
C THR A 16 -27.39 22.95 6.90
N LEU A 17 -28.49 23.07 6.15
CA LEU A 17 -28.73 22.34 4.89
C LEU A 17 -27.75 22.72 3.77
N ILE A 18 -27.16 23.91 3.78
CA ILE A 18 -26.31 24.44 2.69
C ILE A 18 -24.81 24.32 3.00
N THR A 19 -24.43 23.52 4.01
CA THR A 19 -23.02 23.35 4.38
C THR A 19 -22.38 22.17 3.64
N PHE A 20 -21.45 22.44 2.71
CA PHE A 20 -20.74 21.40 1.95
C PHE A 20 -19.56 20.80 2.73
N SER A 21 -19.12 19.60 2.36
CA SER A 21 -18.04 18.87 3.03
C SER A 21 -16.67 19.59 2.96
N SER A 22 -15.79 19.29 3.92
CA SER A 22 -14.42 19.80 3.96
C SER A 22 -13.64 19.36 2.72
N GLY A 23 -13.27 20.30 1.85
CA GLY A 23 -12.58 20.02 0.58
C GLY A 23 -13.23 20.66 -0.65
N SER A 24 -14.51 21.04 -0.55
CA SER A 24 -15.19 21.87 -1.56
C SER A 24 -15.13 23.36 -1.19
N ILE A 25 -15.24 24.22 -2.20
CA ILE A 25 -15.41 25.66 -1.97
C ILE A 25 -16.67 25.92 -1.14
N GLN A 26 -16.53 26.69 -0.07
CA GLN A 26 -17.63 27.11 0.76
C GLN A 26 -18.32 28.30 0.11
N PHE A 27 -19.56 28.09 -0.33
CA PHE A 27 -20.39 29.14 -0.91
C PHE A 27 -21.08 29.96 0.18
N ARG A 28 -21.36 31.23 -0.15
CA ARG A 28 -22.09 32.10 0.78
C ARG A 28 -23.54 31.65 0.86
N GLY A 29 -24.09 31.61 2.07
CA GLY A 29 -25.53 31.47 2.30
C GLY A 29 -26.27 32.81 2.10
N TYR A 30 -27.54 32.87 2.51
CA TYR A 30 -28.30 34.12 2.48
C TYR A 30 -27.72 35.13 3.47
N SER A 31 -27.55 36.36 3.01
CA SER A 31 -26.96 37.44 3.81
C SER A 31 -27.92 37.95 4.88
N ASP A 32 -29.17 38.16 4.50
CA ASP A 32 -30.25 38.65 5.34
C ASP A 32 -31.63 38.21 4.80
N GLU A 33 -32.69 38.70 5.44
CA GLU A 33 -34.09 38.43 5.05
C GLU A 33 -34.41 38.99 3.65
N ASN A 34 -33.89 40.16 3.30
CA ASN A 34 -34.14 40.76 1.98
C ASN A 34 -33.47 39.94 0.88
N ASP A 35 -32.26 39.44 1.13
CA ASP A 35 -31.51 38.57 0.23
C ASP A 35 -32.26 37.25 -0.01
N PHE A 36 -32.87 36.68 1.03
CA PHE A 36 -33.75 35.51 0.90
C PHE A 36 -34.98 35.81 0.02
N VAL A 37 -35.71 36.89 0.31
CA VAL A 37 -36.93 37.26 -0.43
C VAL A 37 -36.63 37.50 -1.91
N ASN A 38 -35.47 38.08 -2.24
CA ASN A 38 -35.08 38.38 -3.62
C ASN A 38 -34.62 37.15 -4.42
N LYS A 39 -34.08 36.12 -3.75
CA LYS A 39 -33.48 34.95 -4.41
C LYS A 39 -34.38 33.71 -4.38
N TYR A 40 -35.32 33.62 -3.45
CA TYR A 40 -36.24 32.47 -3.36
C TYR A 40 -37.02 32.28 -4.68
N PRO A 41 -37.16 31.04 -5.20
CA PRO A 41 -36.83 29.73 -4.62
C PRO A 41 -35.41 29.19 -4.86
N PHE A 42 -34.46 30.01 -5.31
CA PHE A 42 -33.07 29.59 -5.51
C PHE A 42 -32.24 29.69 -4.23
N LEU A 43 -31.30 28.76 -4.09
CA LEU A 43 -30.29 28.77 -3.02
C LEU A 43 -29.05 29.58 -3.47
N PRO A 44 -28.42 30.40 -2.61
CA PRO A 44 -27.40 31.36 -3.05
C PRO A 44 -26.15 30.72 -3.69
N TYR A 45 -25.76 29.52 -3.25
CA TYR A 45 -24.64 28.81 -3.86
C TYR A 45 -24.87 28.49 -5.34
N GLN A 46 -26.13 28.37 -5.78
CA GLN A 46 -26.47 27.91 -7.12
C GLN A 46 -26.00 28.92 -8.16
N PHE A 47 -25.99 30.21 -7.86
CA PHE A 47 -25.53 31.25 -8.80
C PHE A 47 -24.04 31.08 -9.12
N ASP A 48 -23.20 31.03 -8.07
CA ASP A 48 -21.75 30.91 -8.23
C ASP A 48 -21.37 29.53 -8.77
N LEU A 49 -21.92 28.44 -8.21
CA LEU A 49 -21.61 27.08 -8.63
C LEU A 49 -22.02 26.87 -10.10
N PHE A 50 -23.23 27.28 -10.49
CA PHE A 50 -23.70 27.15 -11.86
C PHE A 50 -22.82 27.94 -12.83
N GLN A 51 -22.42 29.17 -12.47
CA GLN A 51 -21.50 29.95 -13.29
C GLN A 51 -20.17 29.24 -13.52
N GLN A 52 -19.58 28.66 -12.47
CA GLN A 52 -18.32 27.94 -12.57
C GLN A 52 -18.47 26.67 -13.42
N CYS A 53 -19.55 25.91 -13.22
CA CYS A 53 -19.89 24.75 -14.05
C CYS A 53 -20.04 25.12 -15.53
N LEU A 54 -20.73 26.21 -15.88
CA LEU A 54 -20.85 26.65 -17.27
C LEU A 54 -19.50 27.01 -17.90
N LYS A 55 -18.63 27.71 -17.15
CA LYS A 55 -17.27 28.05 -17.61
C LYS A 55 -16.44 26.80 -17.89
N THR A 56 -16.50 25.81 -16.99
CA THR A 56 -15.73 24.56 -17.16
C THR A 56 -16.31 23.71 -18.29
N LEU A 57 -17.63 23.49 -18.37
CA LEU A 57 -18.27 22.79 -19.49
C LEU A 57 -17.93 23.44 -20.84
N SER A 58 -17.93 24.77 -20.92
CA SER A 58 -17.52 25.50 -22.13
C SER A 58 -16.05 25.29 -22.49
N ARG A 59 -15.14 25.35 -21.50
CA ARG A 59 -13.71 25.09 -21.70
C ARG A 59 -13.43 23.69 -22.27
N TYR A 60 -14.32 22.73 -21.99
CA TYR A 60 -14.25 21.35 -22.47
C TYR A 60 -15.08 21.14 -23.75
N ASN A 61 -15.52 22.20 -24.41
CA ASN A 61 -16.28 22.18 -25.66
C ASN A 61 -17.59 21.38 -25.59
N VAL A 62 -18.24 21.33 -24.42
CA VAL A 62 -19.52 20.60 -24.22
C VAL A 62 -20.70 21.31 -24.90
N PHE A 63 -20.61 22.63 -25.08
CA PHE A 63 -21.67 23.44 -25.71
C PHE A 63 -21.53 23.54 -27.23
N GLN A 64 -22.67 23.78 -27.88
CA GLN A 64 -22.75 24.16 -29.29
C GLN A 64 -22.29 25.61 -29.44
N GLY A 65 -21.18 25.85 -30.16
CA GLY A 65 -20.56 27.17 -30.32
C GLY A 65 -19.76 27.63 -29.10
N GLN A 66 -18.49 28.00 -29.28
CA GLN A 66 -17.53 28.26 -28.19
C GLN A 66 -17.86 29.48 -27.30
N HIS A 67 -18.77 30.38 -27.70
CA HIS A 67 -18.97 31.67 -27.04
C HIS A 67 -20.43 32.09 -26.79
N GLN A 68 -21.44 31.30 -27.16
CA GLN A 68 -22.84 31.72 -27.02
C GLN A 68 -23.47 31.43 -25.64
N SER A 69 -22.91 30.50 -24.85
CA SER A 69 -23.64 29.89 -23.72
C SER A 69 -23.09 30.23 -22.31
N VAL A 70 -22.16 31.18 -22.18
CA VAL A 70 -21.47 31.46 -20.89
C VAL A 70 -21.65 32.91 -20.40
N GLY A 71 -22.36 33.75 -21.15
CA GLY A 71 -22.64 35.14 -20.75
C GLY A 71 -23.74 35.25 -19.69
N GLU A 72 -23.73 36.31 -18.88
CA GLU A 72 -24.72 36.56 -17.80
C GLU A 72 -26.18 36.55 -18.29
N ARG A 73 -26.44 37.02 -19.52
CA ARG A 73 -27.77 36.95 -20.15
C ARG A 73 -28.24 35.52 -20.42
N SER A 74 -27.32 34.61 -20.74
CA SER A 74 -27.63 33.19 -20.94
C SER A 74 -28.05 32.55 -19.62
N MET A 75 -27.35 32.88 -18.52
CA MET A 75 -27.67 32.38 -17.19
C MET A 75 -29.04 32.86 -16.68
N LEU A 76 -29.36 34.14 -16.87
CA LEU A 76 -30.69 34.68 -16.53
C LEU A 76 -31.81 33.98 -17.31
N GLY A 77 -31.56 33.64 -18.59
CA GLY A 77 -32.50 32.87 -19.40
C GLY A 77 -32.77 31.48 -18.82
N VAL A 78 -31.72 30.80 -18.32
CA VAL A 78 -31.85 29.48 -17.65
C VAL A 78 -32.66 29.59 -16.37
N PHE A 79 -32.35 30.56 -15.49
CA PHE A 79 -33.11 30.75 -14.26
C PHE A 79 -34.59 31.08 -14.55
N GLN A 80 -34.85 31.92 -15.54
CA GLN A 80 -36.23 32.21 -15.97
C GLN A 80 -36.93 30.96 -16.51
N PHE A 81 -36.25 30.13 -17.31
CA PHE A 81 -36.79 28.88 -17.81
C PHE A 81 -37.18 27.94 -16.67
N VAL A 82 -36.29 27.73 -15.69
CA VAL A 82 -36.54 26.84 -14.55
C VAL A 82 -37.70 27.36 -13.70
N LEU A 83 -37.78 28.68 -13.45
CA LEU A 83 -38.90 29.28 -12.74
C LEU A 83 -40.24 29.06 -13.46
N LYS A 84 -40.27 29.15 -14.80
CA LYS A 84 -41.49 28.90 -15.58
C LYS A 84 -41.94 27.44 -15.54
N GLN A 85 -41.00 26.50 -15.34
CA GLN A 85 -41.31 25.07 -15.21
C GLN A 85 -41.79 24.69 -13.81
N MET A 86 -41.48 25.51 -12.79
CA MET A 86 -42.01 25.30 -11.45
C MET A 86 -43.53 25.53 -11.46
N ARG A 87 -44.28 24.51 -11.07
CA ARG A 87 -45.70 24.67 -10.75
C ARG A 87 -45.80 25.40 -9.41
N ASN A 88 -46.60 26.45 -9.35
CA ASN A 88 -46.73 27.35 -8.17
C ASN A 88 -47.55 26.72 -7.03
N ASP A 89 -47.49 25.40 -6.85
CA ASP A 89 -48.45 24.66 -6.03
C ASP A 89 -48.01 24.55 -4.56
N ASN A 90 -46.70 24.56 -4.28
CA ASN A 90 -46.16 24.44 -2.92
C ASN A 90 -45.16 25.57 -2.60
N PRO A 91 -45.45 26.43 -1.60
CA PRO A 91 -44.60 27.57 -1.28
C PRO A 91 -43.29 27.20 -0.59
N TYR A 92 -43.07 25.93 -0.25
CA TYR A 92 -41.81 25.40 0.32
C TYR A 92 -40.88 24.80 -0.73
N ASP A 93 -41.26 24.81 -2.01
CA ASP A 93 -40.45 24.26 -3.09
C ASP A 93 -39.20 25.09 -3.34
N LEU A 94 -38.10 24.38 -3.53
CA LEU A 94 -36.80 24.91 -3.91
C LEU A 94 -36.48 24.49 -5.33
N VAL A 95 -35.67 25.30 -6.01
CA VAL A 95 -35.03 24.83 -7.24
C VAL A 95 -33.88 23.91 -6.84
N SER A 96 -33.95 22.64 -7.24
CA SER A 96 -32.81 21.73 -7.14
C SER A 96 -31.84 21.93 -8.30
N PHE A 97 -30.56 21.61 -8.10
CA PHE A 97 -29.49 21.93 -9.06
C PHE A 97 -29.61 21.16 -10.38
N ASP A 98 -30.17 19.95 -10.36
CA ASP A 98 -30.52 19.16 -11.55
C ASP A 98 -31.45 19.90 -12.51
N ARG A 99 -32.35 20.75 -12.02
CA ARG A 99 -33.25 21.53 -12.89
C ARG A 99 -32.51 22.59 -13.72
N LEU A 100 -31.36 23.07 -13.24
CA LEU A 100 -30.54 24.01 -14.01
C LEU A 100 -29.93 23.34 -15.25
N TYR A 101 -29.68 22.02 -15.20
CA TYR A 101 -29.28 21.26 -16.38
C TYR A 101 -30.37 21.30 -17.46
N ASP A 102 -31.65 21.15 -17.10
CA ASP A 102 -32.75 21.15 -18.07
C ASP A 102 -32.82 22.46 -18.87
N GLY A 103 -32.50 23.59 -18.23
CA GLY A 103 -32.47 24.89 -18.90
C GLY A 103 -31.31 25.08 -19.87
N ILE A 104 -30.25 24.27 -19.78
CA ILE A 104 -29.13 24.30 -20.74
C ILE A 104 -29.10 23.10 -21.68
N ALA A 105 -29.93 22.07 -21.45
CA ALA A 105 -29.89 20.80 -22.17
C ALA A 105 -30.01 20.95 -23.70
N GLY A 106 -30.74 21.97 -24.18
CA GLY A 106 -30.86 22.28 -25.61
C GLY A 106 -29.60 22.85 -26.26
N THR A 107 -28.65 23.37 -25.47
CA THR A 107 -27.39 23.98 -25.95
C THR A 107 -26.19 23.04 -25.85
N ILE A 108 -26.36 21.89 -25.18
CA ILE A 108 -25.34 20.85 -25.04
C ILE A 108 -25.24 20.09 -26.38
N ARG A 109 -24.02 19.71 -26.76
CA ARG A 109 -23.78 18.88 -27.95
C ARG A 109 -24.42 17.50 -27.78
N SER A 110 -24.89 16.91 -28.88
CA SER A 110 -25.54 15.59 -28.89
C SER A 110 -24.70 14.53 -28.21
N GLU A 111 -23.39 14.50 -28.46
CA GLU A 111 -22.47 13.49 -27.93
C GLU A 111 -22.42 13.53 -26.40
N ALA A 112 -22.35 14.72 -25.81
CA ALA A 112 -22.32 14.88 -24.35
C ALA A 112 -23.70 14.61 -23.69
N ARG A 113 -24.80 14.77 -24.46
CA ARG A 113 -26.17 14.58 -23.98
C ARG A 113 -26.64 13.13 -24.09
N ASN A 114 -26.09 12.35 -25.02
CA ASN A 114 -26.52 10.99 -25.34
C ASN A 114 -26.59 10.08 -24.10
N THR A 115 -25.57 10.11 -23.25
CA THR A 115 -25.57 9.32 -22.01
C THR A 115 -26.76 9.66 -21.10
N ILE A 116 -27.14 10.93 -20.99
CA ILE A 116 -28.29 11.35 -20.15
C ILE A 116 -29.61 10.96 -20.82
N ILE A 117 -29.73 11.10 -22.15
CA ILE A 117 -30.93 10.66 -22.89
C ILE A 117 -31.13 9.15 -22.75
N LEU A 118 -30.06 8.37 -22.83
CA LEU A 118 -30.12 6.91 -22.62
C LEU A 118 -30.59 6.59 -21.20
N ALA A 119 -30.06 7.28 -20.19
CA ALA A 119 -30.53 7.14 -18.81
C ALA A 119 -32.02 7.51 -18.67
N GLU A 120 -32.46 8.63 -19.26
CA GLU A 120 -33.86 9.09 -19.25
C GLU A 120 -34.84 8.07 -19.83
N ASN A 121 -34.39 7.24 -20.77
CA ASN A 121 -35.21 6.19 -21.38
C ASN A 121 -35.22 4.86 -20.61
N ASN A 122 -34.28 4.65 -19.68
CA ASN A 122 -34.06 3.34 -19.06
C ASN A 122 -34.08 3.33 -17.53
N LEU A 123 -34.05 4.50 -16.88
CA LEU A 123 -33.96 4.65 -15.42
C LEU A 123 -35.14 5.46 -14.88
N ASP A 124 -35.39 5.29 -13.58
CA ASP A 124 -36.34 6.10 -12.83
C ASP A 124 -35.83 7.54 -12.61
N GLU A 125 -36.70 8.41 -12.07
CA GLU A 125 -36.44 9.85 -11.93
C GLU A 125 -35.22 10.18 -11.06
N ASP A 126 -35.08 9.56 -9.88
CA ASP A 126 -34.01 9.91 -8.93
C ASP A 126 -32.59 9.63 -9.47
N PRO A 127 -32.29 8.47 -10.10
CA PRO A 127 -31.02 8.25 -10.79
C PRO A 127 -30.72 9.28 -11.87
N ILE A 128 -31.72 9.69 -12.65
CA ILE A 128 -31.54 10.71 -13.69
C ILE A 128 -31.15 12.05 -13.06
N ARG A 129 -31.79 12.44 -11.95
CA ARG A 129 -31.49 13.69 -11.25
C ARG A 129 -30.07 13.70 -10.71
N VAL A 130 -29.62 12.60 -10.09
CA VAL A 130 -28.23 12.42 -9.65
C VAL A 130 -27.26 12.56 -10.82
N LEU A 131 -27.57 11.90 -11.94
CA LEU A 131 -26.72 11.92 -13.14
C LEU A 131 -26.58 13.33 -13.73
N LYS A 132 -27.68 14.11 -13.77
CA LYS A 132 -27.68 15.52 -14.21
C LYS A 132 -26.79 16.38 -13.33
N VAL A 133 -26.85 16.23 -12.01
CA VAL A 133 -25.97 16.94 -11.07
C VAL A 133 -24.50 16.59 -11.32
N LEU A 134 -24.19 15.30 -11.42
CA LEU A 134 -22.82 14.83 -11.65
C LEU A 134 -22.26 15.31 -12.99
N PHE A 135 -23.09 15.34 -14.03
CA PHE A 135 -22.71 15.92 -15.32
C PHE A 135 -22.36 17.40 -15.20
N MET A 136 -23.18 18.18 -14.49
CA MET A 136 -22.98 19.62 -14.32
C MET A 136 -21.67 19.93 -13.61
N ILE A 137 -21.29 19.15 -12.60
CA ILE A 137 -20.08 19.40 -11.81
C ILE A 137 -18.83 18.72 -12.36
N LYS A 138 -18.94 17.85 -13.38
CA LYS A 138 -17.87 16.96 -13.88
C LYS A 138 -16.51 17.64 -14.03
N TYR A 139 -16.46 18.81 -14.67
CA TYR A 139 -15.21 19.48 -15.00
C TYR A 139 -14.81 20.58 -14.00
N TYR A 140 -15.55 20.72 -12.90
CA TYR A 140 -15.28 21.72 -11.88
C TYR A 140 -14.55 21.13 -10.68
N GLU A 141 -13.21 21.10 -10.75
CA GLU A 141 -12.34 20.54 -9.71
C GLU A 141 -12.53 21.16 -8.31
N GLY A 142 -13.05 22.40 -8.24
CA GLY A 142 -13.30 23.12 -6.99
C GLY A 142 -14.50 22.59 -6.19
N PHE A 143 -15.24 21.62 -6.72
CA PHE A 143 -16.40 21.03 -6.07
C PHE A 143 -16.38 19.50 -6.18
N LYS A 144 -16.42 18.84 -5.03
CA LYS A 144 -16.34 17.38 -4.95
C LYS A 144 -17.71 16.73 -4.97
N GLY A 145 -17.90 15.74 -5.84
CA GLY A 145 -19.13 14.95 -5.95
C GLY A 145 -19.30 13.92 -4.83
N THR A 146 -19.24 14.34 -3.57
CA THR A 146 -19.45 13.43 -2.43
C THR A 146 -20.95 13.16 -2.22
N PHE A 147 -21.30 12.05 -1.58
CA PHE A 147 -22.69 11.73 -1.22
C PHE A 147 -23.42 12.90 -0.54
N HIS A 148 -22.74 13.53 0.44
CA HIS A 148 -23.26 14.68 1.18
C HIS A 148 -23.52 15.89 0.25
N ASN A 149 -22.54 16.24 -0.60
CA ASN A 149 -22.67 17.38 -1.50
C ASN A 149 -23.76 17.16 -2.54
N ILE A 150 -23.85 15.96 -3.13
CA ILE A 150 -24.90 15.57 -4.08
C ILE A 150 -26.28 15.66 -3.42
N SER A 151 -26.40 15.21 -2.17
CA SER A 151 -27.64 15.29 -1.39
C SER A 151 -28.14 16.72 -1.22
N ILE A 152 -27.24 17.67 -0.95
CA ILE A 152 -27.59 19.10 -0.88
C ILE A 152 -28.04 19.63 -2.25
N LEU A 153 -27.32 19.29 -3.31
CA LEU A 153 -27.63 19.78 -4.66
C LEU A 153 -29.01 19.32 -5.16
N LEU A 154 -29.50 18.18 -4.69
CA LEU A 154 -30.78 17.59 -5.10
C LEU A 154 -31.97 17.98 -4.22
N LEU A 155 -31.77 18.80 -3.17
CA LEU A 155 -32.87 19.28 -2.34
C LEU A 155 -33.84 20.13 -3.16
N SER A 156 -35.09 19.69 -3.22
CA SER A 156 -36.17 20.33 -3.98
C SER A 156 -37.27 20.93 -3.11
N ASN A 157 -37.22 20.75 -1.79
CA ASN A 157 -38.21 21.32 -0.86
C ASN A 157 -37.60 21.52 0.54
N LEU A 158 -37.98 22.60 1.24
CA LEU A 158 -37.51 22.91 2.60
C LEU A 158 -37.98 21.92 3.66
N LYS A 159 -39.07 21.19 3.40
CA LYS A 159 -39.66 20.18 4.30
C LYS A 159 -39.37 18.74 3.87
N THR A 160 -38.40 18.52 2.97
CA THR A 160 -38.01 17.18 2.54
C THR A 160 -37.58 16.33 3.72
N ASN A 161 -38.08 15.09 3.79
CA ASN A 161 -37.60 14.11 4.74
C ASN A 161 -36.18 13.66 4.31
N LEU A 162 -35.17 14.08 5.07
CA LEU A 162 -33.77 13.81 4.76
C LEU A 162 -33.43 12.33 4.74
N THR A 163 -34.10 11.50 5.55
CA THR A 163 -33.86 10.06 5.58
C THR A 163 -34.31 9.39 4.28
N THR A 164 -35.50 9.73 3.78
CA THR A 164 -35.98 9.17 2.51
C THR A 164 -35.18 9.70 1.32
N HIS A 165 -34.83 11.00 1.35
CA HIS A 165 -34.02 11.66 0.32
C HIS A 165 -32.63 11.03 0.19
N ASN A 166 -31.91 10.90 1.30
CA ASN A 166 -30.57 10.32 1.34
C ASN A 166 -30.59 8.86 0.88
N LYS A 167 -31.61 8.09 1.28
CA LYS A 167 -31.75 6.70 0.85
C LYS A 167 -31.96 6.57 -0.66
N ALA A 168 -32.83 7.41 -1.25
CA ALA A 168 -33.06 7.40 -2.70
C ALA A 168 -31.79 7.75 -3.49
N ILE A 169 -30.98 8.69 -2.98
CA ILE A 169 -29.69 9.07 -3.59
C ILE A 169 -28.68 7.93 -3.49
N GLU A 170 -28.59 7.27 -2.33
CA GLU A 170 -27.68 6.14 -2.14
C GLU A 170 -27.99 5.00 -3.11
N GLU A 171 -29.27 4.61 -3.20
CA GLU A 171 -29.74 3.60 -4.14
C GLU A 171 -29.47 4.01 -5.60
N SER A 172 -29.67 5.29 -5.93
CA SER A 172 -29.39 5.86 -7.25
C SER A 172 -27.90 5.80 -7.60
N LEU A 173 -27.00 6.20 -6.69
CA LEU A 173 -25.56 6.17 -6.92
C LEU A 173 -25.06 4.74 -7.11
N ASN A 174 -25.54 3.80 -6.29
CA ASN A 174 -25.21 2.38 -6.43
C ASN A 174 -25.66 1.83 -7.80
N LEU A 175 -26.88 2.16 -8.25
CA LEU A 175 -27.40 1.74 -9.55
C LEU A 175 -26.58 2.32 -10.71
N LEU A 176 -26.26 3.62 -10.65
CA LEU A 176 -25.48 4.31 -11.67
C LEU A 176 -24.05 3.78 -11.76
N GLU A 177 -23.42 3.44 -10.63
CA GLU A 177 -22.10 2.83 -10.58
C GLU A 177 -22.12 1.43 -11.22
N GLN A 178 -23.09 0.60 -10.83
CA GLN A 178 -23.26 -0.76 -11.39
C GLN A 178 -23.44 -0.75 -12.91
N GLN A 179 -24.15 0.26 -13.44
CA GLN A 179 -24.39 0.42 -14.87
C GLN A 179 -23.31 1.27 -15.60
N ASN A 180 -22.21 1.62 -14.93
CA ASN A 180 -21.10 2.43 -15.46
C ASN A 180 -21.52 3.81 -16.00
N TYR A 181 -22.56 4.43 -15.45
CA TYR A 181 -22.86 5.85 -15.71
C TYR A 181 -21.91 6.78 -14.96
N ILE A 182 -21.41 6.31 -13.82
CA ILE A 182 -20.52 7.04 -12.93
C ILE A 182 -19.38 6.14 -12.47
N GLN A 183 -18.32 6.75 -11.94
CA GLN A 183 -17.22 6.06 -11.25
C GLN A 183 -17.08 6.60 -9.83
N VAL A 184 -16.52 5.77 -8.94
CA VAL A 184 -16.19 6.13 -7.56
C VAL A 184 -14.68 6.22 -7.41
N ASN A 185 -14.19 7.39 -6.97
CA ASN A 185 -12.78 7.65 -6.68
C ASN A 185 -12.65 8.04 -5.20
N GLY A 186 -12.37 7.07 -4.34
CA GLY A 186 -12.39 7.29 -2.89
C GLY A 186 -13.81 7.53 -2.39
N ASP A 187 -14.13 8.76 -1.98
CA ASP A 187 -15.45 9.22 -1.53
C ASP A 187 -16.16 10.12 -2.56
N GLU A 188 -15.58 10.30 -3.75
CA GLU A 188 -16.10 11.15 -4.82
C GLU A 188 -16.76 10.32 -5.93
N TYR A 189 -17.97 10.69 -6.31
CA TYR A 189 -18.70 10.18 -7.47
C TYR A 189 -18.51 11.12 -8.65
N GLU A 190 -18.24 10.56 -9.83
CA GLU A 190 -18.00 11.34 -11.05
C GLU A 190 -18.76 10.76 -12.25
N PHE A 191 -19.38 11.63 -13.05
CA PHE A 191 -20.01 11.26 -14.32
C PHE A 191 -18.98 10.73 -15.34
N LEU A 192 -19.30 9.65 -16.06
CA LEU A 192 -18.46 9.12 -17.13
C LEU A 192 -18.97 9.56 -18.52
N THR A 193 -18.09 10.16 -19.35
CA THR A 193 -18.37 10.38 -20.78
C THR A 193 -18.36 9.06 -21.55
N ASP A 194 -18.92 9.05 -22.77
CA ASP A 194 -18.87 7.88 -23.65
C ASP A 194 -17.42 7.39 -23.88
N ASP A 195 -16.49 8.30 -24.17
CA ASP A 195 -15.05 7.98 -24.31
C ASP A 195 -14.45 7.37 -23.01
N GLU A 196 -14.84 7.88 -21.83
CA GLU A 196 -14.36 7.36 -20.55
C GLU A 196 -14.99 6.00 -20.21
N LYS A 197 -16.26 5.79 -20.54
CA LYS A 197 -16.94 4.50 -20.41
C LYS A 197 -16.29 3.43 -21.28
N GLU A 198 -15.96 3.76 -22.53
CA GLU A 198 -15.20 2.87 -23.41
C GLU A 198 -13.88 2.46 -22.74
N VAL A 199 -13.11 3.43 -22.25
CA VAL A 199 -11.83 3.18 -21.57
C VAL A 199 -12.03 2.31 -20.32
N GLU A 200 -13.03 2.56 -19.49
CA GLU A 200 -13.35 1.73 -18.32
C GLU A 200 -13.66 0.29 -18.68
N VAL A 201 -14.49 0.08 -19.71
CA VAL A 201 -14.82 -1.26 -20.21
C VAL A 201 -13.58 -1.95 -20.78
N GLU A 202 -12.71 -1.22 -21.49
CA GLU A 202 -11.45 -1.75 -22.00
C GLU A 202 -10.49 -2.14 -20.88
N ILE A 203 -10.34 -1.30 -19.84
CA ILE A 203 -9.53 -1.60 -18.64
C ILE A 203 -10.05 -2.87 -17.96
N LYS A 204 -11.35 -2.99 -17.71
CA LYS A 204 -11.95 -4.18 -17.07
C LYS A 204 -11.75 -5.47 -17.86
N LYS A 205 -11.59 -5.39 -19.19
CA LYS A 205 -11.29 -6.53 -20.07
C LYS A 205 -9.83 -6.95 -20.08
N VAL A 206 -8.92 -6.13 -19.53
CA VAL A 206 -7.50 -6.50 -19.46
C VAL A 206 -7.35 -7.73 -18.57
N ASN A 207 -6.80 -8.80 -19.15
CA ASN A 207 -6.52 -10.02 -18.38
C ASN A 207 -5.31 -9.79 -17.48
N ILE A 208 -5.41 -10.18 -16.21
CA ILE A 208 -4.33 -10.17 -15.21
C ILE A 208 -4.20 -11.58 -14.65
N ASP A 209 -3.00 -12.12 -14.75
CA ASP A 209 -2.61 -13.39 -14.18
C ASP A 209 -2.47 -13.31 -12.64
N GLU A 210 -2.77 -14.41 -11.95
CA GLU A 210 -2.68 -14.48 -10.48
C GLU A 210 -1.25 -14.22 -9.97
N ASN A 211 -0.23 -14.68 -10.72
CA ASN A 211 1.17 -14.44 -10.36
C ASN A 211 1.53 -12.95 -10.33
N SER A 212 0.92 -12.12 -11.20
CA SER A 212 1.09 -10.67 -11.17
C SER A 212 0.53 -10.02 -9.91
N ILE A 213 -0.51 -10.62 -9.30
CA ILE A 213 -1.03 -10.15 -8.00
C ILE A 213 0.01 -10.41 -6.91
N SER A 214 0.56 -11.62 -6.84
CA SER A 214 1.62 -11.95 -5.88
C SER A 214 2.89 -11.13 -6.10
N ASP A 215 3.29 -10.87 -7.35
CA ASP A 215 4.43 -9.99 -7.68
C ASP A 215 4.19 -8.53 -7.24
N TYR A 216 2.97 -8.02 -7.44
CA TYR A 216 2.59 -6.69 -6.96
C TYR A 216 2.69 -6.61 -5.43
N ILE A 217 2.12 -7.57 -4.72
CA ILE A 217 2.16 -7.62 -3.25
C ILE A 217 3.61 -7.74 -2.77
N ASN A 218 4.43 -8.58 -3.42
CA ASN A 218 5.87 -8.68 -3.13
C ASN A 218 6.57 -7.32 -3.24
N LYS A 219 6.33 -6.56 -4.33
CA LYS A 219 6.90 -5.22 -4.51
C LYS A 219 6.43 -4.24 -3.43
N VAL A 220 5.12 -4.18 -3.16
CA VAL A 220 4.58 -3.23 -2.17
C VAL A 220 5.08 -3.57 -0.76
N VAL A 221 5.06 -4.84 -0.36
CA VAL A 221 5.47 -5.25 0.99
C VAL A 221 6.97 -5.14 1.17
N PHE A 222 7.76 -5.76 0.29
CA PHE A 222 9.19 -5.86 0.52
C PHE A 222 9.97 -4.63 0.04
N ASP A 223 9.62 -4.04 -1.11
CA ASP A 223 10.31 -2.85 -1.63
C ASP A 223 9.69 -1.54 -1.11
N GLY A 224 8.38 -1.54 -0.83
CA GLY A 224 7.65 -0.36 -0.37
C GLY A 224 7.62 -0.20 1.16
N ILE A 225 7.12 -1.21 1.88
CA ILE A 225 6.92 -1.14 3.34
C ILE A 225 8.22 -1.48 4.09
N LEU A 226 8.83 -2.63 3.80
CA LEU A 226 10.05 -3.10 4.46
C LEU A 226 11.31 -2.41 3.94
N LYS A 227 11.40 -2.06 2.66
CA LYS A 227 12.55 -1.34 2.06
C LYS A 227 13.93 -1.96 2.36
N ASP A 228 13.97 -3.21 2.79
CA ASP A 228 15.17 -3.89 3.26
C ASP A 228 15.10 -5.37 2.89
N ASN A 229 16.25 -5.94 2.56
CA ASN A 229 16.44 -7.36 2.23
C ASN A 229 17.06 -8.14 3.38
N LYS A 230 17.36 -7.45 4.47
CA LYS A 230 18.04 -8.00 5.63
C LYS A 230 17.28 -7.63 6.89
N VAL A 231 17.41 -8.49 7.88
CA VAL A 231 16.98 -8.22 9.25
C VAL A 231 18.23 -8.15 10.10
N ARG A 232 18.45 -7.01 10.74
CA ARG A 232 19.54 -6.85 11.70
C ARG A 232 19.12 -7.47 13.04
N PHE A 233 19.88 -8.46 13.49
CA PHE A 233 19.64 -9.11 14.77
C PHE A 233 20.05 -8.19 15.92
N ALA A 234 19.17 -8.03 16.91
CA ALA A 234 19.32 -7.02 17.95
C ALA A 234 20.54 -7.27 18.85
N ASP A 235 20.81 -8.54 19.18
CA ASP A 235 21.77 -8.94 20.21
C ASP A 235 23.23 -8.77 19.76
N ASN A 236 23.55 -9.18 18.53
CA ASN A 236 24.94 -9.17 18.02
C ASN A 236 25.13 -8.23 16.81
N LYS A 237 24.08 -7.50 16.39
CA LYS A 237 24.09 -6.55 15.28
C LYS A 237 24.40 -7.15 13.90
N GLN A 238 24.35 -8.46 13.75
CA GLN A 238 24.54 -9.16 12.48
C GLN A 238 23.31 -9.02 11.58
N ASP A 239 23.55 -8.84 10.28
CA ASP A 239 22.49 -8.80 9.27
C ASP A 239 22.21 -10.19 8.70
N PHE A 240 20.95 -10.58 8.65
CA PHE A 240 20.48 -11.83 8.06
C PHE A 240 19.63 -11.56 6.83
N GLU A 241 20.05 -12.09 5.68
CA GLU A 241 19.27 -12.02 4.44
C GLU A 241 18.14 -13.05 4.47
N PHE A 242 17.01 -12.73 3.84
CA PHE A 242 15.86 -13.63 3.77
C PHE A 242 15.30 -13.75 2.35
N THR A 243 14.66 -14.87 2.09
CA THR A 243 13.87 -15.15 0.90
C THR A 243 12.50 -14.54 1.06
N ARG A 244 12.03 -13.87 0.01
CA ARG A 244 10.69 -13.29 -0.06
C ARG A 244 9.73 -14.29 -0.70
N ARG A 245 8.58 -14.52 -0.08
CA ARG A 245 7.52 -15.35 -0.65
C ARG A 245 6.16 -14.68 -0.50
N VAL A 246 5.29 -14.89 -1.48
CA VAL A 246 3.88 -14.47 -1.42
C VAL A 246 3.03 -15.58 -2.00
N ASP A 247 2.04 -16.05 -1.26
CA ASP A 247 1.07 -17.08 -1.67
C ASP A 247 1.73 -18.32 -2.31
N GLY A 248 2.83 -18.81 -1.72
CA GLY A 248 3.59 -19.96 -2.22
C GLY A 248 4.70 -19.62 -3.22
N ILE A 249 4.64 -18.46 -3.89
CA ILE A 249 5.58 -18.04 -4.94
C ILE A 249 6.84 -17.45 -4.31
N MET A 250 8.00 -17.94 -4.72
CA MET A 250 9.30 -17.42 -4.29
C MET A 250 9.83 -16.34 -5.22
N PHE A 251 10.34 -15.27 -4.63
CA PHE A 251 10.98 -14.17 -5.33
C PHE A 251 12.47 -14.08 -4.94
N GLN A 252 13.29 -13.64 -5.90
CA GLN A 252 14.75 -13.52 -5.77
C GLN A 252 15.47 -14.87 -5.57
N LYS A 253 16.79 -14.81 -5.34
CA LYS A 253 17.61 -15.99 -5.08
C LYS A 253 17.35 -16.49 -3.65
N GLU A 254 17.16 -17.80 -3.51
CA GLU A 254 16.92 -18.43 -2.22
C GLU A 254 18.04 -18.15 -1.21
N LYS A 255 17.61 -17.82 0.00
CA LYS A 255 18.36 -17.63 1.24
C LYS A 255 17.79 -18.57 2.31
N GLU A 256 18.56 -18.77 3.37
CA GLU A 256 18.19 -19.72 4.42
C GLU A 256 16.92 -19.29 5.16
N LEU A 257 16.83 -18.04 5.63
CA LEU A 257 15.60 -17.50 6.21
C LEU A 257 14.55 -17.22 5.14
N LYS A 258 13.28 -17.40 5.46
CA LYS A 258 12.14 -17.20 4.54
C LYS A 258 11.03 -16.44 5.25
N ILE A 259 10.54 -15.38 4.61
CA ILE A 259 9.38 -14.61 5.04
C ILE A 259 8.31 -14.74 3.97
N GLU A 260 7.18 -15.32 4.34
CA GLU A 260 6.08 -15.63 3.44
C GLU A 260 4.81 -14.87 3.82
N ILE A 261 4.38 -13.96 2.95
CA ILE A 261 3.11 -13.23 3.10
C ILE A 261 2.00 -14.10 2.51
N ILE A 262 0.93 -14.29 3.28
CA ILE A 262 -0.23 -15.09 2.87
C ILE A 262 -1.46 -14.20 2.79
N THR A 263 -2.11 -14.21 1.63
CA THR A 263 -3.33 -13.47 1.34
C THR A 263 -4.53 -14.42 1.24
N THR A 264 -5.73 -13.87 1.20
CA THR A 264 -6.97 -14.63 0.99
C THR A 264 -7.04 -15.35 -0.36
N ASN A 265 -6.10 -15.09 -1.28
CA ASN A 265 -6.02 -15.77 -2.57
C ASN A 265 -5.26 -17.11 -2.50
N PHE A 266 -4.57 -17.37 -1.40
CA PHE A 266 -3.85 -18.64 -1.20
C PHE A 266 -4.83 -19.79 -0.95
N SER A 267 -4.62 -20.93 -1.61
CA SER A 267 -5.54 -22.07 -1.51
C SER A 267 -5.67 -22.63 -0.10
N GLU A 268 -4.60 -22.54 0.71
CA GLU A 268 -4.56 -23.04 2.08
C GLU A 268 -4.85 -21.94 3.12
N TYR A 269 -5.41 -20.80 2.70
CA TYR A 269 -5.63 -19.62 3.55
C TYR A 269 -6.33 -19.94 4.89
N GLU A 270 -7.35 -20.80 4.86
CA GLU A 270 -8.14 -21.14 6.05
C GLU A 270 -7.56 -22.31 6.87
N HIS A 271 -6.51 -22.98 6.38
CA HIS A 271 -5.97 -24.19 6.98
C HIS A 271 -4.81 -23.88 7.92
N ILE A 272 -5.11 -23.53 9.18
CA ILE A 272 -4.08 -23.23 10.20
C ILE A 272 -3.03 -24.35 10.36
N SER A 273 -3.44 -25.61 10.23
CA SER A 273 -2.54 -26.77 10.28
C SER A 273 -1.45 -26.74 9.19
N HIS A 274 -1.72 -26.10 8.04
CA HIS A 274 -0.72 -25.89 6.99
C HIS A 274 0.44 -25.04 7.51
N TYR A 275 0.15 -23.89 8.13
CA TYR A 275 1.17 -22.98 8.64
C TYR A 275 1.95 -23.59 9.81
N GLN A 276 1.25 -24.25 10.73
CA GLN A 276 1.88 -24.92 11.86
C GLN A 276 2.76 -26.08 11.38
N GLY A 277 2.25 -26.99 10.56
CA GLY A 277 3.01 -28.13 10.06
C GLY A 277 4.27 -27.72 9.29
N ASN A 278 4.14 -26.77 8.36
CA ASN A 278 5.26 -26.34 7.53
C ASN A 278 6.31 -25.54 8.31
N SER A 279 5.90 -24.63 9.19
CA SER A 279 6.85 -23.87 10.01
C SER A 279 7.51 -24.71 11.11
N MET A 280 6.92 -25.85 11.50
CA MET A 280 7.56 -26.84 12.37
C MET A 280 8.60 -27.67 11.61
N ALA A 281 8.31 -28.02 10.36
CA ALA A 281 9.23 -28.78 9.51
C ALA A 281 10.43 -27.93 9.05
N ASP A 282 10.20 -26.64 8.79
CA ASP A 282 11.23 -25.68 8.41
C ASP A 282 11.31 -24.51 9.40
N ASN A 283 12.20 -24.64 10.38
CA ASN A 283 12.47 -23.63 11.41
C ASN A 283 13.00 -22.28 10.87
N THR A 284 13.29 -22.18 9.57
CA THR A 284 13.72 -20.92 8.93
C THR A 284 12.56 -20.18 8.24
N LEU A 285 11.35 -20.73 8.29
CA LEU A 285 10.16 -20.20 7.65
C LEU A 285 9.23 -19.48 8.64
N MET A 286 8.91 -18.23 8.30
CA MET A 286 7.88 -17.43 8.95
C MET A 286 6.73 -17.15 7.99
N TYR A 287 5.51 -17.50 8.39
CA TYR A 287 4.28 -17.08 7.73
C TYR A 287 3.74 -15.81 8.36
N VAL A 288 3.34 -14.86 7.52
CA VAL A 288 2.63 -13.63 7.88
C VAL A 288 1.26 -13.70 7.20
N VAL A 289 0.26 -14.19 7.93
CA VAL A 289 -1.09 -14.42 7.40
C VAL A 289 -1.92 -13.15 7.60
N LEU A 290 -2.22 -12.45 6.49
CA LEU A 290 -3.02 -11.24 6.52
C LEU A 290 -4.47 -11.57 6.94
N PRO A 291 -5.15 -10.71 7.69
CA PRO A 291 -6.57 -10.90 7.98
C PRO A 291 -7.42 -10.75 6.71
N PRO A 292 -8.65 -11.27 6.69
CA PRO A 292 -9.50 -11.23 5.50
C PRO A 292 -9.94 -9.80 5.20
N GLU A 293 -9.59 -9.29 4.01
CA GLU A 293 -9.99 -7.98 3.51
C GLU A 293 -10.71 -8.13 2.17
N LYS A 294 -12.01 -7.83 2.14
CA LYS A 294 -12.92 -8.16 1.01
C LYS A 294 -12.51 -7.53 -0.31
N ARG A 295 -11.86 -6.35 -0.27
CA ARG A 295 -11.55 -5.58 -1.49
C ARG A 295 -10.09 -5.64 -1.92
N LEU A 296 -9.17 -6.14 -1.08
CA LEU A 296 -7.73 -6.06 -1.37
C LEU A 296 -7.36 -6.65 -2.74
N ILE A 297 -7.72 -7.92 -2.98
CA ILE A 297 -7.36 -8.62 -4.22
C ILE A 297 -8.04 -7.98 -5.44
N HIS A 298 -9.27 -7.49 -5.28
CA HIS A 298 -9.99 -6.77 -6.33
C HIS A 298 -9.29 -5.45 -6.70
N GLU A 299 -8.93 -4.65 -5.70
CA GLU A 299 -8.24 -3.37 -5.92
C GLU A 299 -6.84 -3.56 -6.53
N VAL A 300 -6.10 -4.58 -6.10
CA VAL A 300 -4.81 -4.94 -6.71
C VAL A 300 -5.00 -5.32 -8.19
N ARG A 301 -6.01 -6.13 -8.50
CA ARG A 301 -6.32 -6.50 -9.88
C ARG A 301 -6.66 -5.27 -10.72
N LEU A 302 -7.53 -4.40 -10.22
CA LEU A 302 -7.93 -3.18 -10.92
C LEU A 302 -6.74 -2.23 -11.13
N TYR A 303 -5.83 -2.14 -10.14
CA TYR A 303 -4.58 -1.40 -10.27
C TYR A 303 -3.72 -1.93 -11.43
N LEU A 304 -3.52 -3.25 -11.49
CA LEU A 304 -2.72 -3.91 -12.52
C LEU A 304 -3.36 -3.82 -13.90
N GLN A 305 -4.68 -3.95 -14.00
CA GLN A 305 -5.45 -3.76 -15.23
C GLN A 305 -5.24 -2.35 -15.79
N THR A 306 -5.39 -1.35 -14.92
CA THR A 306 -5.25 0.07 -15.29
C THR A 306 -3.81 0.38 -15.75
N ASP A 307 -2.80 -0.06 -14.99
CA ASP A 307 -1.39 0.16 -15.34
C ASP A 307 -1.00 -0.52 -16.65
N ARG A 308 -1.43 -1.78 -16.86
CA ARG A 308 -1.18 -2.53 -18.09
C ARG A 308 -1.86 -1.87 -19.29
N TYR A 309 -3.10 -1.42 -19.15
CA TYR A 309 -3.83 -0.71 -20.20
C TYR A 309 -3.14 0.60 -20.59
N ILE A 310 -2.77 1.44 -19.62
CA ILE A 310 -2.09 2.72 -19.88
C ILE A 310 -0.79 2.50 -20.66
N ARG A 311 0.02 1.51 -20.25
CA ARG A 311 1.28 1.18 -20.94
C ARG A 311 1.05 0.74 -22.38
N GLN A 312 0.07 -0.13 -22.63
CA GLN A 312 -0.24 -0.58 -23.99
C GLN A 312 -0.75 0.57 -24.86
N SER A 313 -1.68 1.37 -24.35
CA SER A 313 -2.28 2.49 -25.07
C SER A 313 -1.31 3.64 -25.36
N SER A 314 -0.27 3.82 -24.55
CA SER A 314 0.77 4.86 -24.75
C SER A 314 1.70 4.63 -25.95
N THR A 315 1.69 3.44 -26.56
CA THR A 315 2.57 3.07 -27.69
C THR A 315 1.97 3.36 -29.07
N GLY A 316 0.70 3.79 -29.17
CA GLY A 316 0.02 4.07 -30.44
C GLY A 316 -0.27 5.55 -30.71
N THR A 317 -0.53 5.90 -31.97
CA THR A 317 -1.00 7.25 -32.37
C THR A 317 -2.43 7.46 -31.86
N MET A 318 -2.57 8.21 -30.76
CA MET A 318 -3.85 8.39 -30.05
C MET A 318 -4.53 9.72 -30.41
N LYS A 319 -5.87 9.75 -30.38
CA LYS A 319 -6.65 11.01 -30.39
C LYS A 319 -6.38 11.78 -29.09
N ASP A 320 -6.26 13.11 -29.16
CA ASP A 320 -5.99 13.99 -28.00
C ASP A 320 -6.95 13.77 -26.81
N SER A 321 -8.22 13.42 -27.06
CA SER A 321 -9.20 13.14 -26.00
C SER A 321 -8.86 11.89 -25.17
N LYS A 322 -8.43 10.80 -25.82
CA LYS A 322 -8.03 9.57 -25.13
C LYS A 322 -6.73 9.76 -24.34
N SER A 323 -5.77 10.51 -24.87
CA SER A 323 -4.52 10.83 -24.15
C SER A 323 -4.77 11.49 -22.80
N ARG A 324 -5.74 12.40 -22.73
CA ARG A 324 -6.14 13.05 -21.49
C ARG A 324 -6.78 12.08 -20.50
N ILE A 325 -7.70 11.23 -20.96
CA ILE A 325 -8.36 10.23 -20.11
C ILE A 325 -7.32 9.29 -19.50
N LEU A 326 -6.35 8.82 -20.29
CA LEU A 326 -5.26 7.98 -19.80
C LEU A 326 -4.41 8.67 -18.74
N TYR A 327 -4.15 9.97 -18.89
CA TYR A 327 -3.42 10.76 -17.89
C TYR A 327 -4.16 10.81 -16.55
N GLU A 328 -5.47 11.12 -16.57
CA GLU A 328 -6.29 11.11 -15.35
C GLU A 328 -6.39 9.72 -14.73
N LYS A 329 -6.54 8.67 -15.55
CA LYS A 329 -6.50 7.27 -15.08
C LYS A 329 -5.17 6.93 -14.43
N GLY A 330 -4.06 7.41 -14.96
CA GLY A 330 -2.73 7.25 -14.35
C GLY A 330 -2.64 7.91 -12.98
N LYS A 331 -3.16 9.13 -12.84
CA LYS A 331 -3.20 9.86 -11.55
C LYS A 331 -4.07 9.13 -10.52
N GLN A 332 -5.27 8.69 -10.92
CA GLN A 332 -6.16 7.87 -10.08
C GLN A 332 -5.47 6.56 -9.65
N ASN A 333 -4.77 5.90 -10.58
CA ASN A 333 -4.08 4.64 -10.29
C ASN A 333 -2.88 4.83 -9.34
N ALA A 334 -2.19 5.96 -9.40
CA ALA A 334 -1.13 6.30 -8.45
C ALA A 334 -1.70 6.53 -7.02
N GLN A 335 -2.87 7.17 -6.91
CA GLN A 335 -3.58 7.30 -5.63
C GLN A 335 -4.03 5.93 -5.11
N ARG A 336 -4.57 5.07 -5.96
CA ARG A 336 -4.93 3.67 -5.63
C ARG A 336 -3.72 2.91 -5.09
N ASN A 337 -2.55 3.05 -5.72
CA ASN A 337 -1.32 2.41 -5.25
C ASN A 337 -0.91 2.89 -3.84
N THR A 338 -1.08 4.18 -3.56
CA THR A 338 -0.79 4.75 -2.24
C THR A 338 -1.75 4.19 -1.19
N GLN A 339 -3.05 4.10 -1.52
CA GLN A 339 -4.06 3.50 -0.65
C GLN A 339 -3.78 2.02 -0.41
N LEU A 340 -3.49 1.24 -1.45
CA LEU A 340 -3.12 -0.18 -1.36
C LEU A 340 -1.89 -0.39 -0.47
N THR A 341 -0.88 0.48 -0.56
CA THR A 341 0.30 0.43 0.31
C THR A 341 -0.07 0.65 1.78
N ASN A 342 -0.92 1.63 2.07
CA ASN A 342 -1.38 1.90 3.42
C ASN A 342 -2.23 0.75 3.98
N THR A 343 -3.15 0.21 3.16
CA THR A 343 -3.98 -0.94 3.51
C THR A 343 -3.12 -2.17 3.81
N LEU A 344 -2.14 -2.50 2.95
CA LEU A 344 -1.23 -3.61 3.20
C LEU A 344 -0.40 -3.42 4.47
N ASN A 345 0.12 -2.21 4.74
CA ASN A 345 0.85 -1.95 5.99
C ASN A 345 -0.04 -2.17 7.22
N HIS A 346 -1.30 -1.73 7.15
CA HIS A 346 -2.28 -1.94 8.21
C HIS A 346 -2.62 -3.42 8.43
N LEU A 347 -2.88 -4.16 7.35
CA LEU A 347 -3.18 -5.59 7.39
C LEU A 347 -2.00 -6.41 7.93
N ILE A 348 -0.77 -6.05 7.58
CA ILE A 348 0.43 -6.69 8.16
C ILE A 348 0.50 -6.42 9.67
N GLY A 349 0.20 -5.20 10.12
CA GLY A 349 0.11 -4.89 11.55
C GLY A 349 -0.92 -5.72 12.32
N GLN A 350 -1.95 -6.20 11.64
CA GLN A 350 -3.03 -7.05 12.18
C GLN A 350 -2.86 -8.55 11.88
N SER A 351 -1.78 -8.93 11.19
CA SER A 351 -1.57 -10.30 10.73
C SER A 351 -1.34 -11.30 11.88
N THR A 352 -1.70 -12.55 11.60
CA THR A 352 -1.35 -13.69 12.46
C THR A 352 -0.05 -14.30 11.95
N ILE A 353 0.96 -14.37 12.82
CA ILE A 353 2.30 -14.83 12.43
C ILE A 353 2.51 -16.25 12.95
N TYR A 354 2.99 -17.16 12.09
CA TYR A 354 3.36 -18.52 12.48
C TYR A 354 4.83 -18.79 12.19
N MET A 355 5.51 -19.41 13.16
CA MET A 355 6.88 -19.89 13.04
C MET A 355 7.12 -21.01 14.05
N GLY A 356 8.00 -21.98 13.73
CA GLY A 356 8.35 -23.07 14.64
C GLY A 356 7.14 -23.91 15.11
N GLY A 357 6.09 -24.02 14.29
CA GLY A 357 4.92 -24.84 14.60
C GLY A 357 3.83 -24.17 15.43
N SER A 358 3.99 -22.90 15.80
CA SER A 358 3.02 -22.20 16.65
C SER A 358 2.82 -20.76 16.22
N GLU A 359 1.77 -20.13 16.75
CA GLU A 359 1.50 -18.71 16.54
C GLU A 359 2.48 -17.88 17.38
N ASN A 360 3.17 -16.92 16.75
CA ASN A 360 4.01 -15.95 17.43
C ASN A 360 3.19 -14.70 17.78
N ARG A 361 3.15 -14.38 19.07
CA ARG A 361 2.44 -13.21 19.64
C ARG A 361 3.36 -12.19 20.32
N ARG A 362 4.68 -12.28 20.10
CA ARG A 362 5.67 -11.44 20.81
C ARG A 362 5.55 -9.98 20.40
N SER A 363 5.48 -9.72 19.09
CA SER A 363 5.27 -8.36 18.59
C SER A 363 3.78 -8.00 18.71
N ALA A 364 3.51 -6.81 19.26
CA ALA A 364 2.18 -6.20 19.30
C ALA A 364 2.11 -4.93 18.45
N SER A 365 3.12 -4.67 17.62
CA SER A 365 3.17 -3.48 16.77
C SER A 365 1.98 -3.45 15.80
N SER A 366 1.34 -2.29 15.70
CA SER A 366 0.32 -1.98 14.70
C SER A 366 0.90 -1.48 13.38
N ASP A 367 2.18 -1.09 13.37
CA ASP A 367 2.92 -0.78 12.14
C ASP A 367 3.48 -2.07 11.53
N GLY A 368 3.19 -2.30 10.24
CA GLY A 368 3.50 -3.55 9.55
C GLY A 368 5.00 -3.80 9.41
N ARG A 369 5.81 -2.76 9.17
CA ARG A 369 7.27 -2.88 9.11
C ARG A 369 7.82 -3.37 10.46
N SER A 370 7.51 -2.67 11.54
CA SER A 370 7.98 -3.05 12.88
C SER A 370 7.47 -4.45 13.26
N ARG A 371 6.22 -4.78 12.92
CA ARG A 371 5.63 -6.10 13.19
C ARG A 371 6.43 -7.25 12.57
N ILE A 372 6.86 -7.11 11.32
CA ILE A 372 7.71 -8.11 10.65
C ILE A 372 9.13 -8.14 11.25
N ILE A 373 9.76 -6.98 11.45
CA ILE A 373 11.16 -6.92 11.94
C ILE A 373 11.29 -7.49 13.35
N GLU A 374 10.36 -7.17 14.24
CA GLU A 374 10.33 -7.69 15.61
C GLU A 374 10.10 -9.20 15.63
N SER A 375 9.15 -9.70 14.83
CA SER A 375 8.87 -11.14 14.74
C SER A 375 10.02 -11.90 14.09
N ALA A 376 10.73 -11.29 13.15
CA ALA A 376 11.91 -11.89 12.52
C ALA A 376 13.08 -12.07 13.50
N GLN A 377 13.13 -11.33 14.63
CA GLN A 377 14.11 -11.60 15.69
C GLN A 377 13.91 -13.00 16.29
N ASP A 378 12.66 -13.40 16.51
CA ASP A 378 12.32 -14.74 17.00
C ASP A 378 12.62 -15.81 15.96
N LEU A 379 12.32 -15.53 14.68
CA LEU A 379 12.66 -16.42 13.58
C LEU A 379 14.17 -16.72 13.55
N ILE A 380 15.02 -15.71 13.70
CA ILE A 380 16.48 -15.87 13.74
C ILE A 380 16.88 -16.80 14.91
N GLN A 381 16.27 -16.64 16.09
CA GLN A 381 16.58 -17.48 17.25
C GLN A 381 16.12 -18.93 17.06
N ILE A 382 14.98 -19.16 16.40
CA ILE A 382 14.45 -20.50 16.09
C ILE A 382 15.31 -21.18 15.00
N ALA A 383 15.70 -20.43 13.96
CA ALA A 383 16.52 -20.92 12.86
C ALA A 383 17.96 -21.24 13.30
N TYR A 384 18.52 -20.42 14.19
CA TYR A 384 19.92 -20.50 14.63
C TYR A 384 20.03 -20.63 16.17
N PRO A 385 19.65 -21.78 16.74
CA PRO A 385 19.59 -21.95 18.21
C PRO A 385 20.98 -21.86 18.89
N LYS A 386 22.08 -22.02 18.15
CA LYS A 386 23.45 -21.86 18.64
C LYS A 386 24.04 -20.46 18.37
N LEU A 387 23.26 -19.52 17.82
CA LEU A 387 23.72 -18.14 17.64
C LEU A 387 24.01 -17.44 18.97
N LYS A 388 23.19 -17.74 19.99
CA LYS A 388 23.34 -17.21 21.36
C LYS A 388 24.69 -17.53 22.02
N LEU A 389 25.44 -18.51 21.51
CA LEU A 389 26.78 -18.84 22.00
C LEU A 389 27.77 -17.68 21.81
N LEU A 390 27.54 -16.79 20.84
CA LEU A 390 28.35 -15.60 20.64
C LEU A 390 28.17 -14.55 21.75
N GLY A 391 27.09 -14.63 22.53
CA GLY A 391 26.72 -13.60 23.50
C GLY A 391 26.36 -12.26 22.83
N SER A 392 26.44 -11.18 23.61
CA SER A 392 26.17 -9.81 23.16
C SER A 392 27.41 -9.07 22.65
N THR A 393 28.55 -9.75 22.52
CA THR A 393 29.81 -9.12 22.14
C THR A 393 29.84 -8.87 20.63
N THR A 394 30.12 -7.63 20.23
CA THR A 394 30.31 -7.27 18.83
C THR A 394 31.66 -7.81 18.34
N LEU A 395 31.62 -8.89 17.56
CA LEU A 395 32.79 -9.50 16.94
C LEU A 395 33.00 -8.92 15.54
N ASP A 396 33.64 -7.75 15.48
CA ASP A 396 33.93 -7.02 14.25
C ASP A 396 35.44 -7.02 13.91
N GLU A 397 35.83 -6.27 12.87
CA GLU A 397 37.23 -6.18 12.44
C GLU A 397 38.13 -5.54 13.51
N ALA A 398 37.61 -4.59 14.29
CA ALA A 398 38.36 -3.96 15.37
C ALA A 398 38.67 -4.98 16.48
N GLN A 399 37.70 -5.82 16.82
CA GLN A 399 37.91 -6.91 17.77
C GLN A 399 38.92 -7.94 17.23
N LEU A 400 38.86 -8.30 15.95
CA LEU A 400 39.85 -9.19 15.33
C LEU A 400 41.27 -8.60 15.44
N ASN A 401 41.45 -7.32 15.11
CA ASN A 401 42.73 -6.63 15.21
C ASN A 401 43.25 -6.61 16.65
N LEU A 402 42.37 -6.38 17.63
CA LEU A 402 42.71 -6.40 19.04
C LEU A 402 43.21 -7.77 19.49
N ILE A 403 42.51 -8.85 19.13
CA ILE A 403 42.88 -10.24 19.42
C ILE A 403 44.27 -10.56 18.83
N MET A 404 44.48 -10.22 17.55
CA MET A 404 45.74 -10.52 16.86
C MET A 404 46.92 -9.67 17.37
N SER A 405 46.66 -8.47 17.91
CA SER A 405 47.70 -7.60 18.48
C SER A 405 48.19 -8.03 19.87
N GLY A 406 47.52 -9.00 20.52
CA GLY A 406 47.85 -9.44 21.88
C GLY A 406 47.49 -8.45 22.99
N ASN A 407 46.91 -7.30 22.64
CA ASN A 407 46.49 -6.25 23.58
C ASN A 407 45.03 -6.38 24.03
N SER A 408 44.44 -7.58 23.95
CA SER A 408 43.06 -7.79 24.39
C SER A 408 42.95 -7.52 25.91
N PRO A 409 42.22 -6.47 26.33
CA PRO A 409 41.90 -6.30 27.73
C PRO A 409 40.89 -7.38 28.10
N GLU A 410 41.34 -8.39 28.85
CA GLU A 410 40.56 -9.31 29.71
C GLU A 410 39.05 -9.47 29.41
N LEU A 411 38.68 -9.73 28.16
CA LEU A 411 37.26 -9.93 27.77
C LEU A 411 36.75 -11.33 28.16
N PHE A 412 37.66 -12.24 28.52
CA PHE A 412 37.38 -13.58 29.02
C PHE A 412 38.35 -13.91 30.18
N PRO A 413 38.02 -13.55 31.42
CA PRO A 413 38.84 -13.90 32.58
C PRO A 413 38.61 -15.37 32.93
N ASP A 414 39.35 -16.27 32.29
CA ASP A 414 39.74 -17.60 32.79
C ASP A 414 40.50 -18.39 31.72
N ASP A 415 41.38 -19.31 32.14
CA ASP A 415 42.00 -20.32 31.26
C ASP A 415 40.98 -21.31 30.65
N ALA A 416 39.70 -21.13 30.93
CA ALA A 416 38.60 -21.94 30.39
C ALA A 416 38.37 -21.66 28.89
N ILE A 417 37.98 -22.71 28.17
CA ILE A 417 37.57 -22.64 26.76
C ILE A 417 36.12 -22.12 26.74
N SER A 418 35.86 -21.07 25.96
CA SER A 418 34.49 -20.52 25.88
C SER A 418 33.55 -21.46 25.10
N PRO A 419 32.22 -21.43 25.34
CA PRO A 419 31.29 -22.26 24.58
C PRO A 419 31.41 -22.17 23.04
N PRO A 420 31.57 -20.99 22.41
CA PRO A 420 31.78 -20.92 20.96
C PRO A 420 33.14 -21.48 20.51
N GLU A 421 34.20 -21.33 21.31
CA GLU A 421 35.50 -21.97 21.04
C GLU A 421 35.41 -23.50 21.07
N GLN A 422 34.69 -24.05 22.04
CA GLN A 422 34.52 -25.50 22.18
C GLN A 422 33.81 -26.09 20.96
N GLU A 423 32.83 -25.40 20.38
CA GLU A 423 32.16 -25.86 19.16
C GLU A 423 33.12 -25.91 17.95
N VAL A 424 34.02 -24.93 17.82
CA VAL A 424 35.06 -24.93 16.76
C VAL A 424 36.04 -26.07 16.97
N ILE A 425 36.53 -26.28 18.20
CA ILE A 425 37.42 -27.41 18.53
C ILE A 425 36.72 -28.75 18.23
N ASN A 426 35.49 -28.95 18.71
CA ASN A 426 34.72 -30.17 18.46
C ASN A 426 34.47 -30.42 16.96
N TYR A 427 34.32 -29.35 16.16
CA TYR A 427 34.23 -29.48 14.70
C TYR A 427 35.56 -29.93 14.07
N LEU A 428 36.67 -29.32 14.49
CA LEU A 428 38.01 -29.66 14.01
C LEU A 428 38.41 -31.10 14.39
N GLU A 429 38.15 -31.51 15.63
CA GLU A 429 38.42 -32.87 16.13
C GLU A 429 37.63 -33.91 15.34
N ARG A 430 36.31 -33.72 15.15
CA ARG A 430 35.48 -34.66 14.37
C ARG A 430 35.96 -34.83 12.93
N ARG A 431 36.41 -33.75 12.28
CA ARG A 431 36.97 -33.82 10.92
C ARG A 431 38.32 -34.52 10.90
N LYS A 432 39.17 -34.24 11.87
CA LYS A 432 40.46 -34.93 12.05
C LYS A 432 40.27 -36.44 12.26
N ASP A 433 39.32 -36.84 13.10
CA ASP A 433 38.98 -38.25 13.34
C ASP A 433 38.44 -38.95 12.09
N SER A 434 37.80 -38.17 11.20
CA SER A 434 37.33 -38.62 9.89
C SER A 434 38.43 -38.56 8.80
N TYR A 435 39.66 -38.20 9.16
CA TYR A 435 40.80 -37.98 8.24
C TYR A 435 40.59 -36.88 7.18
N ASP A 436 39.63 -35.98 7.42
CA ASP A 436 39.35 -34.85 6.55
C ASP A 436 40.29 -33.68 6.83
N ARG A 437 40.85 -33.10 5.77
CA ARG A 437 41.53 -31.81 5.85
C ARG A 437 40.48 -30.71 6.07
N THR A 438 40.78 -29.78 6.97
CA THR A 438 39.89 -28.66 7.29
C THR A 438 40.56 -27.35 6.92
N THR A 439 39.91 -26.60 6.02
CA THR A 439 40.34 -25.27 5.61
C THR A 439 39.61 -24.19 6.41
N LEU A 440 40.10 -22.94 6.38
CA LEU A 440 39.34 -21.82 6.95
C LEU A 440 37.96 -21.68 6.30
N ARG A 441 37.86 -21.93 4.99
CA ARG A 441 36.56 -21.92 4.29
C ARG A 441 35.59 -22.95 4.86
N ASP A 442 36.05 -24.16 5.17
CA ASP A 442 35.20 -25.20 5.76
C ASP A 442 34.64 -24.76 7.12
N ILE A 443 35.48 -24.14 7.96
CA ILE A 443 35.05 -23.57 9.24
C ILE A 443 33.97 -22.50 9.00
N ARG A 444 34.24 -21.51 8.15
CA ARG A 444 33.26 -20.46 7.83
C ARG A 444 31.93 -21.06 7.34
N ASP A 445 31.97 -21.95 6.36
CA ASP A 445 30.78 -22.51 5.73
C ASP A 445 29.95 -23.39 6.68
N ASN A 446 30.60 -24.07 7.63
CA ASN A 446 29.93 -24.83 8.68
C ASN A 446 29.23 -23.90 9.70
N PHE A 447 29.94 -22.88 10.20
CA PHE A 447 29.44 -21.99 11.24
C PHE A 447 28.50 -20.89 10.70
N SER A 448 28.49 -20.62 9.39
CA SER A 448 27.54 -19.67 8.79
C SER A 448 26.13 -20.25 8.62
N ARG A 449 25.96 -21.58 8.68
CA ARG A 449 24.69 -22.28 8.46
C ARG A 449 24.01 -22.64 9.78
N LYS A 450 22.75 -23.10 9.72
CA LYS A 450 22.08 -23.70 10.88
C LYS A 450 22.90 -24.89 11.45
N PRO A 451 22.99 -25.04 12.78
CA PRO A 451 22.28 -24.28 13.81
C PRO A 451 22.99 -23.00 14.30
N TYR A 452 24.12 -22.60 13.71
CA TYR A 452 24.99 -21.54 14.25
C TYR A 452 24.65 -20.14 13.72
N GLY A 453 24.60 -19.96 12.39
CA GLY A 453 24.31 -18.68 11.77
C GLY A 453 25.31 -17.56 12.06
N TRP A 454 26.57 -17.90 12.36
CA TRP A 454 27.60 -16.92 12.73
C TRP A 454 28.06 -16.10 11.53
N SER A 455 28.34 -14.81 11.76
CA SER A 455 28.99 -13.99 10.74
C SER A 455 30.40 -14.51 10.47
N THR A 456 30.89 -14.22 9.25
CA THR A 456 32.28 -14.52 8.88
C THR A 456 33.26 -13.92 9.88
N MET A 457 33.05 -12.67 10.29
CA MET A 457 33.93 -11.97 11.23
C MET A 457 33.88 -12.57 12.63
N SER A 458 32.69 -12.99 13.11
CA SER A 458 32.54 -13.71 14.37
C SER A 458 33.34 -15.02 14.36
N THR A 459 33.25 -15.76 13.25
CA THR A 459 34.01 -17.01 13.05
C THR A 459 35.52 -16.74 13.08
N TRP A 460 35.98 -15.65 12.46
CA TRP A 460 37.37 -15.25 12.47
C TRP A 460 37.88 -14.79 13.83
N CYS A 461 37.09 -14.03 14.57
CA CYS A 461 37.47 -13.64 15.94
C CYS A 461 37.66 -14.86 16.84
N ILE A 462 36.75 -15.84 16.77
CA ILE A 462 36.84 -17.08 17.56
C ILE A 462 38.04 -17.92 17.11
N THR A 463 38.24 -18.06 15.80
CA THR A 463 39.37 -18.81 15.23
C THR A 463 40.71 -18.16 15.59
N ALA A 464 40.81 -16.83 15.49
CA ALA A 464 41.97 -16.05 15.89
C ALA A 464 42.28 -16.23 17.38
N HIS A 465 41.25 -16.23 18.24
CA HIS A 465 41.44 -16.43 19.67
C HIS A 465 41.98 -17.83 19.99
N LEU A 466 41.44 -18.87 19.35
CA LEU A 466 41.96 -20.25 19.46
C LEU A 466 43.42 -20.36 18.99
N PHE A 467 43.77 -19.66 17.91
CA PHE A 467 45.14 -19.62 17.40
C PHE A 467 46.09 -18.94 18.38
N LYS A 468 45.72 -17.78 18.92
CA LYS A 468 46.52 -17.04 19.91
C LYS A 468 46.71 -17.78 21.24
N ARG A 469 45.84 -18.74 21.55
CA ARG A 469 45.92 -19.61 22.74
C ARG A 469 46.61 -20.95 22.46
N ASP A 470 47.24 -21.10 21.30
CA ASP A 470 47.92 -22.32 20.85
C ASP A 470 47.03 -23.58 20.85
N LYS A 471 45.70 -23.41 20.72
CA LYS A 471 44.74 -24.53 20.66
C LYS A 471 44.58 -25.07 19.24
N ILE A 472 44.88 -24.25 18.25
CA ILE A 472 44.88 -24.62 16.84
C ILE A 472 46.16 -24.13 16.18
N GLU A 473 46.63 -24.87 15.19
CA GLU A 473 47.73 -24.46 14.31
C GLU A 473 47.17 -24.19 12.92
N ALA A 474 47.68 -23.13 12.27
CA ALA A 474 47.32 -22.75 10.93
C ALA A 474 48.53 -22.95 10.00
N THR A 475 48.34 -23.68 8.91
CA THR A 475 49.39 -23.91 7.91
C THR A 475 48.96 -23.46 6.52
N LEU A 476 49.86 -22.79 5.81
CA LEU A 476 49.67 -22.38 4.41
C LEU A 476 50.82 -22.94 3.59
N SER A 477 50.51 -23.72 2.54
CA SER A 477 51.52 -24.34 1.68
C SER A 477 52.62 -25.07 2.48
N SER A 478 52.21 -25.85 3.49
CA SER A 478 53.07 -26.62 4.42
C SER A 478 53.94 -25.83 5.41
N ASN A 479 53.83 -24.50 5.45
CA ASN A 479 54.48 -23.67 6.47
C ASN A 479 53.50 -23.29 7.57
N SER A 480 53.91 -23.42 8.84
CA SER A 480 53.16 -22.87 9.98
C SER A 480 53.13 -21.34 9.89
N LEU A 481 51.97 -20.77 10.14
CA LEU A 481 51.77 -19.32 10.17
C LEU A 481 52.17 -18.74 11.53
N ASP A 482 52.73 -17.53 11.51
CA ASP A 482 52.89 -16.68 12.69
C ASP A 482 51.67 -15.75 12.86
N ASP A 483 51.65 -14.93 13.91
CA ASP A 483 50.55 -13.99 14.19
C ASP A 483 50.24 -13.08 12.98
N LYS A 484 51.28 -12.58 12.29
CA LYS A 484 51.12 -11.73 11.11
C LYS A 484 50.55 -12.50 9.93
N GLY A 485 51.05 -13.72 9.70
CA GLY A 485 50.56 -14.64 8.68
C GLY A 485 49.08 -14.98 8.88
N MET A 486 48.68 -15.33 10.10
CA MET A 486 47.29 -15.65 10.44
C MET A 486 46.36 -14.45 10.24
N HIS A 487 46.76 -13.26 10.71
CA HIS A 487 45.96 -12.04 10.53
C HIS A 487 45.77 -11.69 9.04
N ASN A 488 46.83 -11.81 8.23
CA ASN A 488 46.76 -11.58 6.78
C ASN A 488 45.82 -12.57 6.09
N VAL A 489 45.87 -13.84 6.48
CA VAL A 489 45.04 -14.90 5.89
C VAL A 489 43.56 -14.71 6.24
N LEU A 490 43.24 -14.40 7.50
CA LEU A 490 41.84 -14.16 7.92
C LEU A 490 41.20 -13.00 7.13
N ASN A 491 41.98 -11.96 6.81
CA ASN A 491 41.54 -10.81 6.02
C ASN A 491 41.58 -11.03 4.49
N ASN A 492 42.15 -12.14 4.00
CA ASN A 492 42.29 -12.41 2.57
C ASN A 492 41.50 -13.65 2.14
N ASN A 493 40.31 -13.41 1.58
CA ASN A 493 39.38 -14.45 1.13
C ASN A 493 39.99 -15.46 0.14
N ARG A 494 41.05 -15.09 -0.60
CA ARG A 494 41.72 -15.99 -1.57
C ARG A 494 42.53 -17.10 -0.90
N GLU A 495 42.94 -16.88 0.35
CA GLU A 495 43.78 -17.83 1.10
C GLU A 495 42.95 -18.77 1.99
N TRP A 496 41.65 -18.51 2.16
CA TRP A 496 40.78 -19.32 3.02
C TRP A 496 40.70 -20.79 2.60
N ASP A 497 40.74 -21.06 1.29
CA ASP A 497 40.68 -22.43 0.73
C ASP A 497 42.02 -23.16 0.84
N ARG A 498 43.11 -22.42 1.04
CA ARG A 498 44.49 -22.93 1.05
C ARG A 498 45.05 -23.10 2.45
N THR A 499 44.48 -22.37 3.40
CA THR A 499 44.93 -22.39 4.79
C THR A 499 44.26 -23.54 5.53
N LEU A 500 45.09 -24.49 5.98
CA LEU A 500 44.66 -25.64 6.75
C LEU A 500 44.72 -25.30 8.23
N ILE A 501 43.67 -25.70 8.96
CA ILE A 501 43.56 -25.53 10.40
C ILE A 501 43.55 -26.92 11.06
N THR A 502 44.44 -27.13 12.02
CA THR A 502 44.55 -28.39 12.76
C THR A 502 44.47 -28.16 14.25
N PRO A 503 43.68 -28.96 15.00
CA PRO A 503 43.61 -28.85 16.46
C PRO A 503 44.90 -29.40 17.08
N GLN A 504 45.46 -28.66 18.03
CA GLN A 504 46.61 -29.07 18.84
C GLN A 504 46.11 -29.93 20.00
N ILE A 505 46.62 -31.15 20.10
CA ILE A 505 46.32 -32.03 21.23
C ILE A 505 47.16 -31.54 22.40
N GLN A 506 46.53 -31.09 23.50
CA GLN A 506 47.26 -30.88 24.75
C GLN A 506 47.80 -32.22 25.23
N PHE A 507 49.10 -32.44 25.05
CA PHE A 507 49.83 -33.39 25.87
C PHE A 507 49.87 -32.79 27.28
N ASN A 508 49.09 -33.36 28.21
CA ASN A 508 49.36 -33.18 29.64
C ASN A 508 50.68 -33.93 29.94
N PRO A 509 51.79 -33.24 30.24
CA PRO A 509 52.95 -33.92 30.80
C PRO A 509 52.53 -34.38 32.20
N ARG A 510 52.68 -35.67 32.48
CA ARG A 510 52.44 -36.25 33.80
C ARG A 510 53.26 -35.59 34.90
#